data_AF-A0A537SDC4-F1
#
_entry.id   AF-A0A537SDC4-F1
#
_cell.length_a   1.000
_cell.length_b   1.000
_cell.length_c   1.000
_cell.angle_alpha   90.00
_cell.angle_beta   90.00
_cell.angle_gamma   90.00
#
_symmetry.space_group_name_H-M   'P 1'
#
loop_
_entity.id
_entity.type
_entity.pdbx_description
1 polymer ?
#
loop_
_entity_poly.entity_id
_entity_poly.type
_entity_poly.pdbx_seq_one_letter_code
_entity_poly.pdbx_strand_id
1 'polypeptide(L)' 'MNKASFSACNRAGIVSDEPRTDKPVDAAWIVLEAANDVGDDATVEVCRRVIDASLNGTIASPQDLHIVSEYFR' A
#
# COMPACT_ATOMS: atom_id res chain seq x y z
N MET A 1 -20.00 -3.23 -23.43
CA MET A 1 -18.84 -3.95 -22.87
C MET A 1 -18.14 -3.06 -21.85
N ASN A 2 -18.26 -3.39 -20.58
CA ASN A 2 -17.68 -2.71 -19.43
C ASN A 2 -16.21 -3.13 -19.26
N LYS A 3 -15.28 -2.32 -19.79
CA LYS A 3 -13.87 -2.38 -19.41
C LYS A 3 -13.75 -1.75 -18.03
N ALA A 4 -13.50 -2.56 -17.01
CA ALA A 4 -13.01 -2.08 -15.73
C ALA A 4 -11.66 -1.38 -16.00
N SER A 5 -11.70 -0.05 -16.06
CA SER A 5 -10.51 0.76 -15.88
C SER A 5 -10.02 0.52 -14.46
N PHE A 6 -9.12 -0.45 -14.31
CA PHE A 6 -8.12 -0.41 -13.24
C PHE A 6 -7.16 0.73 -13.58
N SER A 7 -7.68 1.95 -13.46
CA SER A 7 -6.87 3.14 -13.52
C SER A 7 -6.08 3.09 -12.21
N ALA A 8 -4.88 2.53 -12.29
CA ALA A 8 -3.82 2.80 -11.35
C ALA A 8 -3.87 4.31 -11.08
N CYS A 9 -4.24 4.67 -9.85
CA CYS A 9 -4.27 6.05 -9.44
C CYS A 9 -2.85 6.58 -9.58
N ASN A 10 -2.60 7.33 -10.65
CA ASN A 10 -1.49 8.25 -10.75
C ASN A 10 -1.56 9.21 -9.56
N ARG A 11 -0.85 8.91 -8.48
CA ARG A 11 -0.55 9.90 -7.43
C ARG A 11 0.78 9.66 -6.71
N ALA A 12 1.78 9.16 -7.43
CA ALA A 12 3.17 9.44 -7.08
C ALA A 12 3.47 10.90 -7.46
N GLY A 13 2.97 11.84 -6.68
CA GLY A 13 3.11 13.26 -6.95
C GLY A 13 2.74 14.08 -5.73
N ILE A 14 3.79 14.57 -5.06
CA ILE A 14 3.86 15.57 -3.99
C ILE A 14 3.72 15.10 -2.53
N VAL A 15 4.85 15.17 -1.84
CA VAL A 15 4.96 15.43 -0.41
C VAL A 15 3.90 16.43 0.04
N SER A 16 3.03 16.03 0.96
CA SER A 16 2.21 16.96 1.73
C SER A 16 1.97 16.36 3.10
N ASP A 17 2.74 16.89 4.03
CA ASP A 17 2.61 16.81 5.48
C ASP A 17 1.17 17.14 5.90
N GLU A 18 0.36 16.10 6.06
CA GLU A 18 -0.91 16.11 6.79
C GLU A 18 -1.02 14.72 7.43
N PRO A 19 -1.44 14.56 8.69
CA PRO A 19 -1.61 13.24 9.33
C PRO A 19 -2.87 12.56 8.80
N ARG A 20 -2.87 12.25 7.50
CA ARG A 20 -3.92 11.52 6.82
C ARG A 20 -3.80 10.04 7.13
N THR A 21 -4.86 9.50 7.69
CA THR A 21 -5.02 8.08 8.06
C THR A 21 -4.95 7.14 6.84
N ASP A 22 -4.88 7.67 5.62
CA ASP A 22 -4.76 6.96 4.34
C ASP A 22 -3.30 6.70 3.88
N LYS A 23 -2.31 7.28 4.58
CA LYS A 23 -0.86 7.02 4.38
C LYS A 23 -0.46 5.54 4.29
N PRO A 24 -1.02 4.60 5.09
CA PRO A 24 -0.54 3.23 5.07
C PRO A 24 -0.78 2.52 3.74
N VAL A 25 -1.86 2.84 3.04
CA VAL A 25 -2.12 2.21 1.74
C VAL A 25 -1.19 2.78 0.67
N ASP A 26 -1.02 4.10 0.64
CA ASP A 26 -0.09 4.73 -0.30
C ASP A 26 1.34 4.21 -0.07
N ALA A 27 1.75 4.08 1.19
CA ALA A 27 3.03 3.44 1.54
C ALA A 27 3.07 1.97 1.11
N ALA A 28 2.00 1.19 1.32
CA ALA A 28 1.95 -0.22 0.95
C ALA A 28 2.15 -0.43 -0.56
N TRP A 29 1.66 0.47 -1.42
CA TRP A 29 1.92 0.39 -2.85
C TRP A 29 3.40 0.59 -3.20
N ILE A 30 4.07 1.54 -2.56
CA ILE A 30 5.51 1.80 -2.77
C ILE A 30 6.35 0.65 -2.18
N VAL A 31 6.02 0.19 -0.97
CA VAL A 31 6.71 -0.96 -0.33
C VAL A 31 6.51 -2.22 -1.17
N LEU A 32 5.31 -2.47 -1.70
CA LEU A 32 5.03 -3.60 -2.56
C LEU A 32 5.95 -3.60 -3.78
N GLU A 33 6.10 -2.46 -4.46
CA GLU A 33 7.01 -2.33 -5.60
C GLU A 33 8.47 -2.59 -5.20
N ALA A 34 8.94 -1.97 -4.12
CA ALA A 34 10.30 -2.17 -3.60
C ALA A 34 10.57 -3.64 -3.19
N ALA A 35 9.59 -4.28 -2.55
CA ALA A 35 9.68 -5.67 -2.14
C ALA A 35 9.68 -6.63 -3.35
N ASN A 36 8.96 -6.32 -4.43
CA ASN A 36 9.02 -7.09 -5.67
C ASN A 36 10.39 -6.94 -6.36
N ASP A 37 10.99 -5.76 -6.34
CA ASP A 37 12.34 -5.53 -6.89
C ASP A 37 13.42 -6.26 -6.08
N VAL A 38 13.26 -6.38 -4.76
CA VAL A 38 14.15 -7.12 -3.85
C VAL A 38 13.89 -8.63 -3.87
N GLY A 39 12.66 -9.05 -4.18
CA GLY A 39 12.21 -10.45 -4.05
C GLY A 39 11.82 -10.84 -2.62
N ASP A 40 11.30 -9.91 -1.82
CA ASP A 40 10.81 -10.17 -0.46
C ASP A 40 9.31 -10.52 -0.48
N ASP A 41 9.02 -11.80 -0.71
CA ASP A 41 7.67 -12.33 -0.74
C ASP A 41 6.91 -12.12 0.59
N ALA A 42 7.61 -12.09 1.73
CA ALA A 42 6.98 -11.91 3.03
C ALA A 42 6.40 -10.49 3.16
N THR A 43 7.16 -9.49 2.71
CA THR A 43 6.71 -8.09 2.67
C THR A 43 5.63 -7.88 1.60
N VAL A 44 5.74 -8.54 0.44
CA VAL A 44 4.73 -8.49 -0.63
C VAL A 44 3.36 -8.96 -0.12
N GLU A 45 3.31 -10.07 0.61
CA GLU A 45 2.06 -10.62 1.17
C GLU A 45 1.43 -9.70 2.22
N VAL A 46 2.24 -9.01 3.02
CA VAL A 46 1.76 -8.02 3.98
C VAL A 46 1.17 -6.81 3.27
N CYS A 47 1.89 -6.23 2.31
CA CYS A 47 1.41 -5.08 1.53
C CYS A 47 0.11 -5.40 0.79
N ARG A 48 0.03 -6.61 0.21
CA ARG A 48 -1.19 -7.10 -0.42
C ARG A 48 -2.38 -7.11 0.53
N ARG A 49 -2.22 -7.58 1.78
CA ARG A 49 -3.29 -7.57 2.78
C ARG A 49 -3.72 -6.16 3.17
N VAL A 50 -2.78 -5.23 3.29
CA VAL A 50 -3.08 -3.83 3.60
C VAL A 50 -3.91 -3.19 2.49
N ILE A 51 -3.51 -3.42 1.25
CA ILE A 51 -4.19 -2.91 0.05
C ILE A 51 -5.57 -3.58 -0.10
N ASP A 52 -5.65 -4.91 0.04
CA ASP A 52 -6.90 -5.66 -0.05
C ASP A 52 -7.92 -5.23 1.01
N ALA A 53 -7.47 -5.03 2.25
CA ALA A 53 -8.33 -4.53 3.31
C ALA A 53 -8.91 -3.15 2.96
N SER A 54 -8.05 -2.22 2.54
CA SER A 54 -8.49 -0.89 2.13
C SER A 54 -9.45 -0.91 0.92
N LEU A 55 -9.18 -1.75 -0.09
CA LEU A 55 -10.06 -1.95 -1.25
C LEU A 55 -11.41 -2.57 -0.87
N ASN A 56 -11.42 -3.47 0.11
CA ASN A 56 -12.63 -4.06 0.67
C ASN A 56 -13.35 -3.12 1.67
N GLY A 57 -12.81 -1.93 1.93
CA GLY A 57 -13.34 -0.98 2.91
C GLY A 57 -13.18 -1.46 4.37
N THR A 58 -12.28 -2.41 4.61
CA THR A 58 -11.93 -2.91 5.94
C THR A 58 -10.61 -2.29 6.41
N ILE A 59 -10.39 -2.31 7.72
CA ILE A 59 -9.16 -1.79 8.32
C ILE A 59 -8.12 -2.92 8.31
N ALA A 60 -6.98 -2.66 7.68
CA ALA A 60 -5.85 -3.59 7.69
C ALA A 60 -5.35 -3.85 9.11
N SER A 61 -4.76 -5.03 9.34
CA SER A 61 -4.22 -5.37 10.66
C SER A 61 -3.18 -4.31 11.08
N PRO A 62 -3.22 -3.78 12.31
CA PRO A 62 -2.24 -2.80 12.77
C PRO A 62 -0.81 -3.34 12.74
N GLN A 63 -0.63 -4.66 12.84
CA GLN A 63 0.66 -5.32 12.64
C GLN A 63 1.17 -5.19 11.19
N ASP A 64 0.28 -5.39 10.22
CA ASP A 64 0.60 -5.28 8.79
C ASP A 64 0.91 -3.80 8.44
N LEU A 65 0.13 -2.87 9.00
CA LEU A 65 0.38 -1.42 8.86
C LEU A 65 1.72 -0.99 9.46
N HIS A 66 2.11 -1.59 10.59
CA HIS A 66 3.37 -1.30 11.24
C HIS A 66 4.56 -1.77 10.38
N ILE A 67 4.48 -2.97 9.82
CA ILE A 67 5.52 -3.51 8.91
C ILE A 67 5.71 -2.59 7.70
N VAL A 68 4.61 -2.17 7.05
CA VAL A 68 4.67 -1.24 5.91
C VAL A 68 5.25 0.11 6.30
N SER A 69 4.90 0.63 7.48
CA SER A 69 5.39 1.93 7.96
C SER A 69 6.86 1.90 8.39
N GLU A 70 7.35 0.75 8.85
CA GLU A 70 8.75 0.54 9.25
C GLU A 70 9.66 0.18 8.08
N TYR A 71 9.12 -0.32 6.95
CA TYR A 71 9.94 -0.76 5.81
C TYR A 71 10.82 0.35 5.21
N PHE A 72 10.34 1.60 5.21
CA PHE A 72 11.08 2.77 4.70
C PHE A 72 11.81 3.58 5.78
N ARG A 73 11.83 3.11 7.03
CA ARG A 73 12.49 3.81 8.15
C ARG A 73 13.94 3.35 8.33
#